data_AF-A0A6N7ALP3-F1
#
_entry.id   AF-A0A6N7ALP3-F1
#
_cell.length_a   1.000
_cell.length_b   1.000
_cell.length_c   1.000
_cell.angle_alpha   90.00
_cell.angle_beta   90.00
_cell.angle_gamma   90.00
#
_symmetry.space_group_name_H-M   'P 1'
#
loop_
_entity.id
_entity.type
_entity.pdbx_description
1 polymer ?
#
loop_
_entity_poly.entity_id
_entity_poly.type
_entity_poly.pdbx_seq_one_letter_code
_entity_poly.pdbx_strand_id
1 'polypeptide(L)'
;MSHVATAFNDLRIGVRVSLAFVLPLAGLLWFSIATVVGEYRLMTRLGGLQTVAELGTRYSAAIHELQKERGSSALYLGPKGTQFGDRLEGQRRETDASLSKLKSFLAAFPFKEYDP
;
A
#
# COMPACT_ATOMS: atom_id res chain seq x y z
N MET A 1 -4.39 39.26 30.95
CA MET A 1 -3.40 38.30 31.52
C MET A 1 -3.35 38.31 33.05
N SER A 2 -3.93 39.30 33.74
CA SER A 2 -3.98 39.37 35.22
C SER A 2 -4.97 38.40 35.88
N HIS A 3 -6.13 38.13 35.26
CA HIS A 3 -7.20 37.32 35.86
C HIS A 3 -6.91 35.81 35.95
N VAL A 4 -6.06 35.29 35.04
CA VAL A 4 -5.64 33.88 35.07
C VAL A 4 -4.63 33.65 36.20
N ALA A 5 -3.77 34.65 36.46
CA ALA A 5 -2.76 34.59 37.51
C ALA A 5 -3.39 34.66 38.92
N THR A 6 -4.43 35.47 39.11
CA THR A 6 -5.15 35.54 40.40
C THR A 6 -5.93 34.26 40.69
N ALA A 7 -6.63 33.69 39.71
CA ALA A 7 -7.35 32.42 39.87
C ALA A 7 -6.42 31.25 40.24
N PHE A 8 -5.16 31.28 39.79
CA PHE A 8 -4.14 30.27 40.13
C PHE A 8 -3.61 30.41 41.57
N ASN A 9 -3.73 31.60 42.16
CA ASN A 9 -3.20 31.91 43.49
C ASN A 9 -4.19 31.59 44.63
N ASP A 10 -5.49 31.50 44.31
CA ASP A 10 -6.56 31.13 45.26
C ASP A 10 -6.73 29.60 45.42
N LEU A 11 -5.95 28.80 44.69
CA LEU A 11 -5.95 27.34 44.79
C LEU A 11 -5.13 26.86 45.99
N ARG A 12 -5.61 25.80 46.66
CA ARG A 12 -4.83 25.09 47.70
C ARG A 12 -3.45 24.72 47.17
N ILE A 13 -2.40 24.95 47.96
CA ILE A 13 -0.99 24.75 47.57
C ILE A 13 -0.75 23.36 46.93
N GLY A 14 -1.38 22.30 47.47
CA GLY A 14 -1.28 20.94 46.91
C GLY A 14 -1.84 20.80 45.50
N VAL A 15 -2.90 21.53 45.16
CA VAL A 15 -3.49 21.55 43.80
C VAL A 15 -2.57 22.32 42.84
N ARG A 16 -1.99 23.44 43.28
CA ARG A 16 -1.07 24.25 42.49
C ARG A 16 0.18 23.48 42.09
N VAL A 17 0.77 22.76 43.04
CA VAL A 17 1.93 21.88 42.79
C VAL A 17 1.55 20.71 41.90
N SER A 18 0.40 20.07 42.13
CA SER A 18 -0.06 18.95 41.28
C SER A 18 -0.29 19.38 39.84
N LEU A 19 -0.89 20.56 39.60
CA LEU A 19 -1.15 21.08 38.25
C LEU A 19 0.16 21.31 37.47
N ALA A 20 1.23 21.73 38.15
CA ALA A 20 2.54 21.94 37.53
C ALA A 20 3.14 20.64 36.96
N PHE A 21 2.76 19.47 37.50
CA PHE A 21 3.20 18.16 36.99
C PHE A 21 2.15 17.51 36.07
N VAL A 22 0.87 17.60 36.40
CA VAL A 22 -0.20 16.96 35.63
C VAL A 22 -0.33 17.57 34.23
N LEU A 23 -0.15 18.89 34.10
CA LEU A 23 -0.26 19.56 32.81
C LEU A 23 0.80 19.08 31.78
N PRO A 24 2.11 19.07 32.09
CA PRO A 24 3.11 18.54 31.15
C PRO A 24 2.96 17.03 30.91
N LEU A 25 2.55 16.25 31.92
CA LEU A 25 2.28 14.82 31.74
C LEU A 25 1.09 14.57 30.81
N ALA A 26 0.01 15.33 30.93
CA ALA A 26 -1.13 15.26 30.04
C ALA A 26 -0.75 15.66 28.61
N GLY A 27 0.10 16.69 28.44
CA GLY A 27 0.65 17.07 27.15
C GLY A 27 1.50 15.96 26.52
N LEU A 28 2.35 15.31 27.31
CA LEU A 28 3.17 14.19 26.84
C LEU A 28 2.32 12.98 26.44
N LEU A 29 1.30 12.65 27.25
CA LEU A 29 0.35 11.59 26.95
C LEU A 29 -0.43 11.89 25.66
N TRP A 30 -0.96 13.10 25.52
CA TRP A 30 -1.64 13.53 24.31
C TRP A 30 -0.73 13.42 23.08
N PHE A 31 0.50 13.92 23.19
CA PHE A 31 1.48 13.88 22.11
C PHE A 31 1.81 12.43 21.71
N SER A 32 2.06 11.57 22.70
CA SER A 32 2.34 10.15 22.47
C SER A 32 1.17 9.44 21.76
N ILE A 33 -0.06 9.67 22.21
CA ILE A 33 -1.27 9.12 21.57
C ILE A 33 -1.39 9.63 20.14
N ALA A 34 -1.22 10.93 19.92
CA ALA A 34 -1.31 11.54 18.59
C ALA A 34 -0.25 10.94 17.63
N THR A 35 0.98 10.75 18.10
CA THR A 35 2.06 10.11 17.33
C THR A 35 1.71 8.67 16.98
N VAL A 36 1.32 7.85 17.96
CA VAL A 36 0.99 6.43 17.73
C VAL A 36 -0.18 6.28 16.76
N VAL A 37 -1.22 7.10 16.89
CA VAL A 37 -2.36 7.09 15.95
C VAL A 37 -1.93 7.55 14.56
N GLY A 38 -1.04 8.54 14.46
CA GLY A 38 -0.47 9.01 13.21
C GLY A 38 0.31 7.90 12.48
N GLU A 39 1.24 7.26 13.18
CA GLU A 39 2.05 6.14 12.68
C GLU A 39 1.17 4.95 12.27
N TYR A 40 0.17 4.59 13.08
CA TYR A 40 -0.77 3.52 12.74
C TYR A 40 -1.52 3.82 11.42
N ARG A 41 -2.00 5.05 11.25
CA ARG A 41 -2.66 5.49 10.00
C ARG A 41 -1.71 5.57 8.80
N LEU A 42 -0.42 5.76 9.04
CA LEU A 42 0.60 5.71 7.98
C LEU A 42 0.85 4.27 7.55
N MET A 43 1.04 3.36 8.51
CA MET A 43 1.23 1.93 8.27
C MET A 43 0.06 1.32 7.49
N THR A 44 -1.18 1.63 7.85
CA THR A 44 -2.35 1.14 7.10
C THR A 44 -2.38 1.64 5.65
N ARG A 45 -2.04 2.92 5.42
CA ARG A 45 -1.94 3.48 4.07
C ARG A 45 -0.82 2.86 3.25
N LEU A 46 0.34 2.60 3.86
CA LEU A 46 1.47 1.94 3.21
C LEU A 46 1.14 0.49 2.84
N GLY A 47 0.42 -0.25 3.69
CA GLY A 47 -0.04 -1.60 3.38
C GLY A 47 -0.94 -1.63 2.14
N GLY A 48 -1.83 -0.65 2.00
CA GLY A 48 -2.66 -0.54 0.80
C GLY A 48 -1.87 -0.18 -0.46
N LEU A 49 -0.93 0.77 -0.36
CA LEU A 49 -0.05 1.13 -1.46
C LEU A 49 0.82 -0.06 -1.92
N GLN A 50 1.34 -0.85 -0.99
CA GLN A 50 2.11 -2.05 -1.29
C GLN A 50 1.28 -3.07 -2.08
N THR A 51 0.03 -3.26 -1.67
CA THR A 51 -0.91 -4.19 -2.34
C THR A 51 -1.19 -3.77 -3.79
N VAL A 52 -1.40 -2.48 -4.04
CA VAL A 52 -1.59 -1.92 -5.39
C VAL A 52 -0.30 -1.95 -6.22
N ALA A 53 0.86 -1.70 -5.60
CA ALA A 53 2.15 -1.78 -6.29
C ALA A 53 2.49 -3.23 -6.73
N GLU A 54 2.15 -4.21 -5.89
CA GLU A 54 2.32 -5.62 -6.23
C GLU A 54 1.41 -6.02 -7.39
N LEU A 55 0.16 -5.53 -7.41
CA LEU A 55 -0.75 -5.69 -8.54
C LEU A 55 -0.13 -5.15 -9.84
N GLY A 56 0.42 -3.93 -9.81
CA GLY A 56 1.08 -3.33 -10.97
C GLY A 56 2.26 -4.15 -11.49
N THR A 57 3.06 -4.73 -10.58
CA THR A 57 4.19 -5.59 -10.94
C THR A 57 3.72 -6.88 -11.61
N ARG A 58 2.66 -7.53 -11.09
CA ARG A 58 2.08 -8.74 -11.67
C ARG A 58 1.44 -8.49 -13.04
N TYR A 59 0.77 -7.34 -13.22
CA TYR A 59 0.28 -6.91 -14.53
C TYR A 59 1.43 -6.70 -15.52
N SER A 60 2.50 -6.01 -15.10
CA SER A 60 3.66 -5.78 -15.96
C SER A 60 4.30 -7.09 -16.43
N ALA A 61 4.42 -8.08 -15.54
CA ALA A 61 4.90 -9.42 -15.89
C ALA A 61 4.00 -10.13 -16.92
N ALA A 62 2.68 -10.06 -16.76
CA ALA A 62 1.74 -10.63 -17.74
C ALA A 62 1.81 -9.91 -19.10
N ILE A 63 1.91 -8.58 -19.09
CA ILE A 63 2.09 -7.77 -20.31
C ILE A 63 3.40 -8.13 -21.01
N HIS A 64 4.49 -8.33 -20.26
CA HIS A 64 5.79 -8.71 -20.83
C HIS A 64 5.72 -10.03 -21.59
N GLU A 65 5.06 -11.05 -21.03
CA GLU A 65 4.85 -12.33 -21.73
C GLU A 65 3.96 -12.19 -22.97
N LEU A 66 2.84 -11.45 -22.86
CA LEU A 66 1.98 -11.15 -24.00
C LEU A 66 2.72 -10.43 -25.13
N GLN A 67 3.65 -9.53 -24.80
CA GLN A 67 4.49 -8.85 -25.79
C GLN A 67 5.43 -9.81 -26.51
N LYS A 68 6.07 -10.74 -25.78
CA LYS A 68 6.90 -11.80 -26.39
C LYS A 68 6.08 -12.73 -27.26
N GLU A 69 4.87 -13.10 -26.84
CA GLU A 69 3.96 -13.93 -27.65
C GLU A 69 3.51 -13.20 -28.92
N ARG A 70 3.19 -11.90 -28.83
CA ARG A 70 2.89 -11.08 -30.00
C ARG A 70 4.05 -11.07 -31.00
N GLY A 71 5.28 -10.90 -30.51
CA GLY A 71 6.48 -10.96 -31.34
C GLY A 71 6.70 -12.33 -31.99
N SER A 72 6.52 -13.41 -31.22
CA SER A 72 6.65 -14.78 -31.71
C SER A 72 5.55 -15.15 -32.72
N SER A 73 4.33 -14.64 -32.52
CA SER A 73 3.21 -14.81 -33.44
C SER A 73 3.48 -14.11 -34.77
N ALA A 74 4.03 -12.89 -34.74
CA ALA A 74 4.43 -12.18 -35.95
C ALA A 74 5.52 -12.95 -36.72
N LEU A 75 6.49 -13.53 -36.02
CA LEU A 75 7.55 -14.34 -36.61
C LEU A 75 7.04 -15.65 -37.22
N TYR A 76 6.02 -16.26 -36.62
CA TYR A 76 5.34 -17.45 -37.16
C TYR A 76 4.48 -17.14 -38.39
N LEU A 77 3.75 -16.01 -38.37
CA LEU A 77 2.86 -15.62 -39.46
C LEU A 77 3.59 -15.16 -40.72
N GLY A 78 4.76 -14.53 -40.59
CA GLY A 78 5.60 -14.11 -41.72
C GLY A 78 5.84 -15.21 -42.77
N PRO A 79 6.41 -16.37 -42.38
CA PRO A 79 6.60 -17.54 -43.25
C PRO A 79 5.32 -18.35 -43.47
N LYS A 80 4.13 -17.74 -43.40
CA LYS A 80 2.81 -18.39 -43.54
C LYS A 80 2.58 -19.54 -42.55
N GLY A 81 3.15 -19.46 -41.35
CA GLY A 81 3.01 -20.50 -40.32
C GLY A 81 3.85 -21.75 -40.54
N THR A 82 4.86 -21.72 -41.42
CA THR A 82 5.69 -22.90 -41.71
C THR A 82 6.97 -22.99 -40.88
N GLN A 83 7.35 -21.91 -40.17
CA GLN A 83 8.56 -21.83 -39.35
C GLN A 83 8.25 -21.22 -37.99
N PHE A 84 9.09 -21.49 -36.99
CA PHE A 84 9.00 -20.93 -35.63
C PHE A 84 7.78 -21.39 -34.79
N GLY A 85 7.11 -22.48 -35.19
CA GLY A 85 5.97 -23.05 -34.46
C GLY A 85 6.33 -23.44 -33.02
N ASP A 86 7.41 -24.20 -32.83
CA ASP A 86 7.88 -24.64 -31.51
C ASP A 86 8.17 -23.46 -30.56
N ARG A 87 8.73 -22.37 -31.11
CA ARG A 87 8.98 -21.15 -30.35
C ARG A 87 7.68 -20.47 -29.93
N LEU A 88 6.69 -20.40 -30.83
CA LEU A 88 5.37 -19.83 -30.51
C LEU A 88 4.65 -20.67 -29.44
N GLU A 89 4.68 -22.00 -29.55
CA GLU A 89 4.09 -22.88 -28.53
C GLU A 89 4.77 -22.74 -27.18
N GLY A 90 6.11 -22.68 -27.14
CA GLY A 90 6.86 -22.41 -25.92
C GLY A 90 6.46 -21.09 -25.28
N GLN A 91 6.39 -20.02 -26.08
CA GLN A 91 6.01 -18.70 -25.59
C GLN A 91 4.55 -18.64 -25.11
N ARG A 92 3.61 -19.35 -25.74
CA ARG A 92 2.22 -19.46 -25.27
C ARG A 92 2.13 -20.09 -23.89
N ARG A 93 2.92 -21.13 -23.62
CA ARG A 93 2.97 -21.76 -22.28
C ARG A 93 3.47 -20.79 -21.21
N GLU A 94 4.47 -19.96 -21.54
CA GLU A 94 4.96 -18.91 -20.62
C GLU A 94 3.89 -17.84 -20.35
N THR A 95 3.20 -17.37 -21.40
CA THR A 95 2.08 -16.43 -21.27
C THR A 95 0.97 -16.99 -20.39
N ASP A 96 0.54 -18.23 -20.65
CA ASP A 96 -0.52 -18.89 -19.89
C ASP A 96 -0.15 -19.04 -18.41
N ALA A 97 1.11 -19.40 -18.11
CA ALA A 97 1.61 -19.48 -16.75
C ALA A 97 1.59 -18.12 -16.05
N SER A 98 1.98 -17.04 -16.73
CA SER A 98 1.97 -15.68 -16.19
C SER A 98 0.55 -15.16 -15.96
N LEU A 99 -0.35 -15.39 -16.93
CA LEU A 99 -1.77 -15.06 -16.79
C LEU A 99 -2.45 -15.84 -15.68
N SER A 100 -2.09 -17.12 -15.50
CA SER A 100 -2.60 -17.93 -14.38
C SER A 100 -2.21 -17.32 -13.03
N LYS A 101 -0.93 -16.94 -12.85
CA LYS A 101 -0.46 -16.26 -11.62
C LYS A 101 -1.17 -14.94 -11.37
N LEU A 102 -1.42 -14.14 -12.42
CA LEU A 102 -2.18 -12.90 -12.31
C LEU A 102 -3.62 -13.20 -11.89
N LYS A 103 -4.31 -14.13 -12.56
CA LYS A 103 -5.70 -14.52 -12.23
C LYS A 103 -5.83 -15.00 -10.78
N SER A 104 -4.91 -15.83 -10.30
CA SER A 104 -4.90 -16.29 -8.91
C SER A 104 -4.75 -15.14 -7.92
N PHE A 105 -3.91 -14.15 -8.23
CA PHE A 105 -3.77 -12.96 -7.40
C PHE A 105 -5.03 -12.10 -7.40
N LEU A 106 -5.62 -11.85 -8.59
CA LEU A 106 -6.85 -11.07 -8.72
C LEU A 106 -8.03 -11.71 -7.98
N ALA A 107 -8.11 -13.04 -7.91
CA ALA A 107 -9.16 -13.74 -7.17
C ALA A 107 -9.12 -13.46 -5.65
N ALA A 108 -7.94 -13.15 -5.10
CA ALA A 108 -7.74 -12.79 -3.71
C ALA A 108 -7.67 -11.27 -3.48
N PHE A 109 -7.68 -10.47 -4.54
CA PHE A 109 -7.48 -9.03 -4.45
C PHE A 109 -8.76 -8.30 -4.01
N PRO A 110 -8.73 -7.51 -2.91
CA PRO A 110 -9.93 -6.86 -2.38
C PRO A 110 -10.24 -5.57 -3.15
N PHE A 111 -10.78 -5.69 -4.37
CA PHE A 111 -11.11 -4.53 -5.24
C PHE A 111 -12.01 -3.48 -4.57
N LYS A 112 -12.95 -3.93 -3.73
CA LYS A 112 -13.91 -3.05 -3.03
C LYS A 112 -13.24 -2.07 -2.05
N GLU A 113 -12.02 -2.37 -1.60
CA GLU A 113 -11.27 -1.51 -0.68
C GLU A 113 -10.54 -0.36 -1.40
N TYR A 114 -10.45 -0.42 -2.73
CA TYR A 114 -9.73 0.54 -3.57
C TYR A 114 -10.59 1.16 -4.71
N ASP A 115 -11.91 0.94 -4.68
CA ASP A 115 -12.87 1.54 -5.62
C ASP A 115 -13.15 3.00 -5.19
N PRO A 116 -13.00 4.01 -6.07
CA PRO A 116 -13.18 5.43 -5.73
C PRO A 116 -14.62 5.86 -5.44
#